data_AF-A0AA35S9H4-F1
#
_entry.id   AF-A0AA35S9H4-F1
#
_cell.length_a   1.000
_cell.length_b   1.000
_cell.length_c   1.000
_cell.angle_alpha   90.00
_cell.angle_beta   90.00
_cell.angle_gamma   90.00
#
_symmetry.space_group_name_H-M   'P 1'
#
loop_
_entity.id
_entity.type
_entity.pdbx_description
1 polymer ?
#
loop_
_entity_poly.entity_id
_entity_poly.type
_entity_poly.pdbx_seq_one_letter_code
_entity_poly.pdbx_strand_id
1 'polypeptide(L)'
;TTTVVIGENVKITKIELIYPQEGALIEGEHIPCIWVRVHTDEGITGLGETYPLREAEQGVIRGRLASMLIGQNPLEIERLWQEMFHGMRVHGWAGAELRAISAIDIALWDIYGKATGQPIYQLLGGKSREKVRTYNTCYDHRYDFNNVENNEAGKLAKELLDSGIQAMKVWPFDGVGYKNRGQFITNSDIEIGLKPVQQIRDAVGDDIEIAMEFHGSVPVEEGHLTAPESPGLGIDLKPELLNAPGIEIETIGNLLHLKPYVIRYRSAVIASFFFVLTTNVVIVVQPKFLKWVFDDLERAVTPGMIVVQPKFLKWVLGDLESAVTSRKVLFYALLILGAALVGGILRFGQRQVIQSAARKMEYHLRNDFFTHLQKLPASYYQDIRTGDLMARATSDMNAIRMVLSMAVSYTSDALIFFVLALVIMLQIDVQLTLLALLPYPILAILIRELGKRVYKHYERIQEGFATMNTKVQENLSGVRVVKAYTLEASEVEEFEVYNQDFVQRNRNRIRLTTFFFPVFRFLPDSALLRSSGSAVSG
;
A
#
# COMPACT_ATOMS: atom_id res chain seq x y z
N THR A 1 -50.85 -12.82 -23.48
CA THR A 1 -49.41 -12.93 -23.77
C THR A 1 -49.14 -14.38 -24.08
N THR A 2 -48.83 -14.70 -25.33
CA THR A 2 -48.67 -16.09 -25.80
C THR A 2 -47.41 -16.67 -25.16
N THR A 3 -47.56 -17.66 -24.27
CA THR A 3 -46.43 -18.40 -23.70
C THR A 3 -45.79 -19.18 -24.84
N VAL A 4 -44.65 -18.71 -25.36
CA VAL A 4 -43.85 -19.45 -26.33
C VAL A 4 -43.19 -20.57 -25.54
N VAL A 5 -43.70 -21.79 -25.69
CA VAL A 5 -43.05 -22.99 -25.15
C VAL A 5 -41.84 -23.24 -26.04
N ILE A 6 -40.66 -22.81 -25.59
CA ILE A 6 -39.42 -23.03 -26.33
C ILE A 6 -39.05 -24.51 -26.29
N GLY A 7 -38.64 -25.08 -27.42
CA GLY A 7 -38.04 -26.41 -27.45
C GLY A 7 -36.66 -26.42 -26.79
N GLU A 8 -36.24 -27.56 -26.23
CA GLU A 8 -34.88 -27.73 -25.66
C GLU A 8 -33.73 -27.50 -26.67
N ASN A 9 -34.04 -27.26 -27.95
CA ASN A 9 -33.09 -27.15 -29.07
C ASN A 9 -32.99 -25.75 -29.69
N VAL A 10 -33.39 -24.69 -28.98
CA VAL A 10 -33.26 -23.31 -29.49
C VAL A 10 -31.79 -22.95 -29.73
N LYS A 11 -31.50 -22.17 -30.78
CA LYS A 11 -30.13 -21.83 -31.18
C LYS A 11 -29.93 -20.35 -31.39
N ILE A 12 -28.76 -19.85 -30.98
CA ILE A 12 -28.32 -18.50 -31.29
C ILE A 12 -28.05 -18.40 -32.79
N THR A 13 -28.72 -17.48 -33.48
CA THR A 13 -28.59 -17.27 -34.93
C THR A 13 -27.76 -16.05 -35.27
N LYS A 14 -27.77 -15.03 -34.43
CA LYS A 14 -27.07 -13.76 -34.68
C LYS A 14 -26.78 -13.02 -33.39
N ILE A 15 -25.63 -12.36 -33.33
CA ILE A 15 -25.30 -11.35 -32.31
C ILE A 15 -25.22 -10.00 -33.00
N GLU A 16 -26.07 -9.07 -32.60
CA GLU A 16 -26.17 -7.71 -33.12
C GLU A 16 -25.61 -6.73 -32.10
N LEU A 17 -24.77 -5.80 -32.56
CA LEU A 17 -24.29 -4.68 -31.76
C LEU A 17 -25.09 -3.44 -32.12
N ILE A 18 -25.68 -2.81 -31.11
CA ILE A 18 -26.48 -1.61 -31.22
C ILE A 18 -25.70 -0.49 -30.55
N TYR A 19 -25.75 0.66 -31.19
CA TYR A 19 -24.97 1.82 -30.83
C TYR A 19 -25.92 2.95 -30.45
N PRO A 20 -26.22 3.14 -29.15
CA PRO A 20 -27.07 4.23 -28.70
C PRO A 20 -26.53 5.58 -29.18
N GLN A 21 -27.43 6.47 -29.64
CA GLN A 21 -27.05 7.81 -30.12
C GLN A 21 -26.66 8.74 -28.96
N GLU A 22 -27.32 8.58 -27.81
CA GLU A 22 -27.00 9.25 -26.54
C GLU A 22 -26.44 8.18 -25.60
N GLY A 23 -25.12 8.16 -25.39
CA GLY A 23 -24.51 7.36 -24.33
C GLY A 23 -24.81 7.97 -22.95
N ALA A 24 -24.65 7.20 -21.89
CA ALA A 24 -24.74 7.73 -20.52
C ALA A 24 -23.70 8.86 -20.35
N LEU A 25 -24.17 10.03 -19.92
CA LEU A 25 -23.31 11.18 -19.64
C LEU A 25 -22.74 11.02 -18.23
N ILE A 26 -21.42 10.93 -18.13
CA ILE A 26 -20.67 10.89 -16.88
C ILE A 26 -19.66 12.03 -16.94
N GLU A 27 -19.74 12.96 -15.98
CA GLU A 27 -18.84 14.14 -15.90
C GLU A 27 -18.82 15.02 -17.16
N GLY A 28 -19.94 15.09 -17.88
CA GLY A 28 -20.04 15.87 -19.12
C GLY A 28 -19.46 15.18 -20.36
N GLU A 29 -18.93 13.96 -20.23
CA GLU A 29 -18.50 13.12 -21.35
C GLU A 29 -19.52 12.01 -21.62
N HIS A 30 -19.82 11.75 -22.89
CA HIS A 30 -20.63 10.60 -23.27
C HIS A 30 -19.78 9.33 -23.14
N ILE A 31 -20.14 8.45 -22.20
CA ILE A 31 -19.53 7.13 -22.14
C ILE A 31 -20.05 6.29 -23.32
N PRO A 32 -19.16 5.81 -24.21
CA PRO A 32 -19.57 5.05 -25.36
C PRO A 32 -19.99 3.64 -24.93
N CYS A 33 -21.30 3.45 -24.79
CA CYS A 33 -21.91 2.16 -24.52
C CYS A 33 -22.17 1.37 -25.82
N ILE A 34 -22.19 0.05 -25.70
CA ILE A 34 -22.71 -0.88 -26.69
C ILE A 34 -23.82 -1.70 -26.06
N TRP A 35 -24.93 -1.80 -26.77
CA TRP A 35 -25.97 -2.78 -26.49
C TRP A 35 -25.75 -4.02 -27.36
N VAL A 36 -25.83 -5.19 -26.75
CA VAL A 36 -25.66 -6.48 -27.41
C VAL A 36 -27.01 -7.17 -27.46
N ARG A 37 -27.52 -7.40 -28.67
CA ARG A 37 -28.75 -8.15 -28.89
C ARG A 37 -28.44 -9.53 -29.46
N VAL A 38 -28.79 -10.57 -28.72
CA VAL A 38 -28.66 -11.97 -29.14
C VAL A 38 -29.98 -12.43 -29.72
N HIS A 39 -29.95 -12.97 -30.94
CA HIS A 39 -31.11 -13.46 -31.67
C HIS A 39 -31.12 -14.99 -31.68
N THR A 40 -32.30 -15.58 -31.60
CA THR A 40 -32.52 -17.03 -31.67
C THR A 40 -33.32 -17.45 -32.90
N ASP A 41 -33.31 -18.73 -33.24
CA ASP A 41 -34.10 -19.32 -34.34
C ASP A 41 -35.60 -19.43 -34.03
N GLU A 42 -35.99 -19.38 -32.76
CA GLU A 42 -37.39 -19.30 -32.32
C GLU A 42 -37.92 -17.86 -32.18
N GLY A 43 -37.14 -16.86 -32.60
CA GLY A 43 -37.57 -15.45 -32.65
C GLY A 43 -37.52 -14.71 -31.31
N ILE A 44 -36.99 -15.33 -30.25
CA ILE A 44 -36.75 -14.69 -28.96
C ILE A 44 -35.40 -13.97 -29.03
N THR A 45 -35.36 -12.75 -28.49
CA THR A 45 -34.15 -11.93 -28.44
C THR A 45 -33.82 -11.53 -27.02
N GLY A 46 -32.53 -11.53 -26.70
CA GLY A 46 -31.97 -11.07 -25.44
C GLY A 46 -31.21 -9.78 -25.61
N LEU A 47 -31.28 -8.89 -24.63
CA LEU A 47 -30.55 -7.64 -24.60
C LEU A 47 -29.62 -7.58 -23.39
N GLY A 48 -28.37 -7.21 -23.64
CA GLY A 48 -27.40 -6.85 -22.61
C GLY A 48 -26.59 -5.63 -23.04
N GLU A 49 -25.71 -5.17 -22.16
CA GLU A 49 -24.95 -3.94 -22.38
C GLU A 49 -23.53 -4.00 -21.82
N THR A 50 -22.64 -3.18 -22.39
CA THR A 50 -21.26 -3.01 -21.93
C THR A 50 -20.76 -1.59 -22.21
N TYR A 51 -19.79 -1.17 -21.40
CA TYR A 51 -19.08 0.10 -21.41
C TYR A 51 -17.75 -0.09 -20.64
N PRO A 52 -16.75 0.83 -20.68
CA PRO A 52 -16.73 2.14 -21.33
C PRO A 52 -15.98 2.19 -22.66
N LEU A 53 -15.43 1.07 -23.18
CA LEU A 53 -14.53 1.10 -24.36
C LEU A 53 -15.16 0.31 -25.51
N ARG A 54 -16.05 0.99 -26.25
CA ARG A 54 -16.77 0.44 -27.40
C ARG A 54 -15.84 -0.33 -28.35
N GLU A 55 -14.69 0.24 -28.70
CA GLU A 55 -13.79 -0.33 -29.72
C GLU A 55 -13.19 -1.67 -29.29
N ALA A 56 -12.82 -1.77 -28.02
CA ALA A 56 -12.24 -2.99 -27.46
C ALA A 56 -13.32 -4.07 -27.30
N GLU A 57 -14.45 -3.70 -26.71
CA GLU A 57 -15.55 -4.62 -26.40
C GLU A 57 -16.17 -5.19 -27.69
N GLN A 58 -16.42 -4.36 -28.70
CA GLN A 58 -16.92 -4.84 -29.99
C GLN A 58 -15.92 -5.77 -30.69
N GLY A 59 -14.62 -5.52 -30.51
CA GLY A 59 -13.54 -6.34 -31.08
C GLY A 59 -13.59 -7.75 -30.50
N VAL A 60 -13.77 -7.88 -29.20
CA VAL A 60 -13.93 -9.18 -28.52
C VAL A 60 -15.21 -9.88 -29.00
N ILE A 61 -16.34 -9.16 -29.01
CA ILE A 61 -17.63 -9.76 -29.36
C ILE A 61 -17.61 -10.27 -30.81
N ARG A 62 -17.21 -9.43 -31.77
CA ARG A 62 -17.18 -9.78 -33.19
C ARG A 62 -16.04 -10.75 -33.53
N GLY A 63 -14.88 -10.57 -32.92
CA GLY A 63 -13.68 -11.33 -33.26
C GLY A 63 -13.68 -12.75 -32.75
N ARG A 64 -14.31 -13.01 -31.60
CA ARG A 64 -14.21 -14.32 -30.94
C ARG A 64 -15.52 -14.83 -30.34
N LEU A 65 -16.24 -14.02 -29.57
CA LEU A 65 -17.42 -14.55 -28.86
C LEU A 65 -18.54 -14.95 -29.82
N ALA A 66 -18.79 -14.16 -30.87
CA ALA A 66 -19.82 -14.48 -31.86
C ALA A 66 -19.62 -15.84 -32.54
N SER A 67 -18.38 -16.18 -32.90
CA SER A 67 -18.10 -17.48 -33.54
C SER A 67 -18.20 -18.67 -32.59
N MET A 68 -18.02 -18.46 -31.29
CA MET A 68 -18.21 -19.49 -30.28
C MET A 68 -19.70 -19.75 -29.99
N LEU A 69 -20.53 -18.71 -30.07
CA LEU A 69 -21.91 -18.74 -29.61
C LEU A 69 -22.94 -19.05 -30.71
N ILE A 70 -22.67 -18.68 -31.96
CA ILE A 70 -23.61 -18.97 -33.06
C ILE A 70 -23.80 -20.49 -33.19
N GLY A 71 -25.07 -20.91 -33.23
CA GLY A 71 -25.48 -22.31 -33.28
C GLY A 71 -25.59 -23.02 -31.93
N GLN A 72 -25.18 -22.36 -30.83
CA GLN A 72 -25.28 -22.90 -29.47
C GLN A 72 -26.66 -22.65 -28.86
N ASN A 73 -27.01 -23.46 -27.85
CA ASN A 73 -28.24 -23.28 -27.09
C ASN A 73 -28.08 -22.18 -26.03
N PRO A 74 -28.80 -21.04 -26.14
CA PRO A 74 -28.71 -19.92 -25.20
C PRO A 74 -29.22 -20.24 -23.79
N LEU A 75 -29.95 -21.34 -23.59
CA LEU A 75 -30.44 -21.76 -22.28
C LEU A 75 -29.37 -22.47 -21.44
N GLU A 76 -28.24 -22.86 -22.05
CA GLU A 76 -27.10 -23.49 -21.37
C GLU A 76 -26.12 -22.43 -20.83
N ILE A 77 -26.66 -21.45 -20.10
CA ILE A 77 -25.97 -20.20 -19.73
C ILE A 77 -24.62 -20.48 -19.05
N GLU A 78 -24.59 -21.35 -18.03
CA GLU A 78 -23.35 -21.65 -17.30
C GLU A 78 -22.29 -22.31 -18.20
N ARG A 79 -22.70 -23.24 -19.07
CA ARG A 79 -21.77 -23.88 -20.02
C ARG A 79 -21.18 -22.83 -20.96
N LEU A 80 -22.02 -21.96 -21.53
CA LEU A 80 -21.58 -20.90 -22.43
C LEU A 80 -20.68 -19.89 -21.72
N TRP A 81 -21.01 -19.53 -20.48
CA TRP A 81 -20.18 -18.66 -19.66
C TRP A 81 -18.79 -19.25 -19.45
N GLN A 82 -18.70 -20.52 -19.01
CA GLN A 82 -17.43 -21.21 -18.82
C GLN A 82 -16.63 -21.33 -20.12
N GLU A 83 -17.30 -21.62 -21.24
CA GLU A 83 -16.66 -21.68 -22.56
C GLU A 83 -16.11 -20.33 -23.00
N MET A 84 -16.90 -19.26 -22.89
CA MET A 84 -16.45 -17.91 -23.19
C MET A 84 -15.26 -17.53 -22.30
N PHE A 85 -15.37 -17.75 -21.00
CA PHE A 85 -14.33 -17.42 -20.02
C PHE A 85 -13.02 -18.18 -20.28
N HIS A 86 -13.08 -19.51 -20.42
CA HIS A 86 -11.90 -20.32 -20.75
C HIS A 86 -11.37 -20.07 -22.16
N GLY A 87 -12.26 -19.75 -23.11
CA GLY A 87 -11.89 -19.35 -24.48
C GLY A 87 -11.06 -18.07 -24.53
N MET A 88 -11.17 -17.22 -23.51
CA MET A 88 -10.41 -15.98 -23.37
C MET A 88 -9.13 -16.10 -22.53
N ARG A 89 -8.78 -17.30 -22.03
CA ARG A 89 -7.66 -17.53 -21.10
C ARG A 89 -6.31 -16.92 -21.49
N VAL A 90 -6.06 -16.72 -22.79
CA VAL A 90 -4.79 -16.19 -23.34
C VAL A 90 -4.78 -14.66 -23.37
N HIS A 91 -5.94 -14.01 -23.34
CA HIS A 91 -6.09 -12.55 -23.50
C HIS A 91 -6.22 -11.81 -22.16
N GLY A 92 -6.59 -12.51 -21.08
CA GLY A 92 -6.71 -11.95 -19.73
C GLY A 92 -7.99 -12.40 -19.03
N TRP A 93 -8.10 -12.12 -17.73
CA TRP A 93 -9.25 -12.49 -16.88
C TRP A 93 -10.05 -11.25 -16.42
N ALA A 94 -9.76 -10.10 -17.02
CA ALA A 94 -10.35 -8.79 -16.72
C ALA A 94 -10.34 -7.93 -17.99
N GLY A 95 -10.87 -6.70 -17.92
CA GLY A 95 -10.80 -5.77 -19.04
C GLY A 95 -11.97 -5.90 -20.01
N ALA A 96 -11.70 -5.74 -21.32
CA ALA A 96 -12.73 -5.71 -22.35
C ALA A 96 -13.37 -7.09 -22.57
N GLU A 97 -12.60 -8.16 -22.34
CA GLU A 97 -13.02 -9.54 -22.48
C GLU A 97 -14.13 -9.88 -21.48
N LEU A 98 -13.89 -9.58 -20.19
CA LEU A 98 -14.86 -9.86 -19.14
C LEU A 98 -16.13 -9.00 -19.28
N ARG A 99 -15.98 -7.74 -19.70
CA ARG A 99 -17.11 -6.84 -20.00
C ARG A 99 -17.95 -7.33 -21.18
N ALA A 100 -17.31 -7.78 -22.25
CA ALA A 100 -17.98 -8.39 -23.39
C ALA A 100 -18.73 -9.68 -23.02
N ILE A 101 -18.12 -10.53 -22.18
CA ILE A 101 -18.78 -11.74 -21.64
C ILE A 101 -20.01 -11.33 -20.83
N SER A 102 -19.88 -10.32 -19.96
CA SER A 102 -21.00 -9.83 -19.14
C SER A 102 -22.18 -9.34 -20.00
N ALA A 103 -21.93 -8.61 -21.08
CA ALA A 103 -23.01 -8.15 -21.97
C ALA A 103 -23.77 -9.30 -22.62
N ILE A 104 -23.06 -10.36 -23.00
CA ILE A 104 -23.68 -11.56 -23.58
C ILE A 104 -24.43 -12.33 -22.49
N ASP A 105 -23.84 -12.53 -21.31
CA ASP A 105 -24.46 -13.23 -20.19
C ASP A 105 -25.80 -12.60 -19.80
N ILE A 106 -25.84 -11.26 -19.69
CA ILE A 106 -27.09 -10.51 -19.45
C ILE A 106 -28.12 -10.80 -20.54
N ALA A 107 -27.71 -10.79 -21.82
CA ALA A 107 -28.60 -11.09 -22.93
C ALA A 107 -29.12 -12.54 -22.89
N LEU A 108 -28.31 -13.51 -22.47
CA LEU A 108 -28.72 -14.90 -22.31
C LEU A 108 -29.73 -15.07 -21.16
N TRP A 109 -29.53 -14.39 -20.04
CA TRP A 109 -30.51 -14.35 -18.94
C TRP A 109 -31.83 -13.69 -19.34
N ASP A 110 -31.79 -12.64 -20.17
CA ASP A 110 -32.99 -12.02 -20.73
C ASP A 110 -33.74 -12.97 -21.68
N ILE A 111 -33.02 -13.74 -22.52
CA ILE A 111 -33.63 -14.83 -23.31
C ILE A 111 -34.28 -15.85 -22.38
N TYR A 112 -33.61 -16.28 -21.31
CA TYR A 112 -34.14 -17.30 -20.42
C TYR A 112 -35.37 -16.82 -19.62
N GLY A 113 -35.39 -15.55 -19.22
CA GLY A 113 -36.57 -14.90 -18.65
C GLY A 113 -37.76 -14.92 -19.61
N LYS A 114 -37.55 -14.48 -20.86
CA LYS A 114 -38.57 -14.46 -21.91
C LYS A 114 -39.05 -15.87 -22.29
N ALA A 115 -38.13 -16.83 -22.34
CA ALA A 115 -38.39 -18.24 -22.62
C ALA A 115 -39.33 -18.89 -21.60
N THR A 116 -39.09 -18.60 -20.33
CA THR A 116 -39.82 -19.20 -19.22
C THR A 116 -41.04 -18.39 -18.79
N GLY A 117 -41.19 -17.17 -19.31
CA GLY A 117 -42.19 -16.21 -18.87
C GLY A 117 -41.99 -15.76 -17.42
N GLN A 118 -40.78 -15.94 -16.86
CA GLN A 118 -40.44 -15.58 -15.48
C GLN A 118 -39.56 -14.32 -15.47
N PRO A 119 -39.72 -13.44 -14.47
CA PRO A 119 -38.78 -12.35 -14.28
C PRO A 119 -37.41 -12.91 -13.90
N ILE A 120 -36.33 -12.28 -14.39
CA ILE A 120 -34.95 -12.77 -14.19
C ILE A 120 -34.61 -12.92 -12.71
N TYR A 121 -35.05 -12.02 -11.83
CA TYR A 121 -34.80 -12.15 -10.39
C TYR A 121 -35.38 -13.45 -9.82
N GLN A 122 -36.49 -13.96 -10.36
CA GLN A 122 -37.09 -15.21 -9.90
C GLN A 122 -36.23 -16.40 -10.32
N LEU A 123 -35.67 -16.35 -11.52
CA LEU A 123 -34.73 -17.36 -12.04
C LEU A 123 -33.39 -17.36 -11.31
N LEU A 124 -32.95 -16.19 -10.83
CA LEU A 124 -31.70 -16.02 -10.06
C LEU A 124 -31.82 -16.33 -8.56
N GLY A 125 -32.93 -16.93 -8.12
CA GLY A 125 -33.12 -17.36 -6.73
C GLY A 125 -34.31 -16.73 -6.01
N GLY A 126 -35.15 -15.95 -6.70
CA GLY A 126 -36.34 -15.37 -6.11
C GLY A 126 -36.15 -13.95 -5.60
N LYS A 127 -37.26 -13.37 -5.13
CA LYS A 127 -37.30 -12.03 -4.57
C LYS A 127 -36.70 -12.02 -3.16
N SER A 128 -35.57 -11.32 -2.98
CA SER A 128 -34.97 -11.14 -1.64
C SER A 128 -35.55 -9.97 -0.84
N ARG A 129 -36.27 -9.04 -1.49
CA ARG A 129 -36.90 -7.89 -0.83
C ARG A 129 -38.09 -7.36 -1.62
N GLU A 130 -39.09 -6.85 -0.90
CA GLU A 130 -40.32 -6.27 -1.47
C GLU A 130 -40.09 -4.97 -2.24
N LYS A 131 -39.14 -4.17 -1.76
CA LYS A 131 -38.77 -2.87 -2.31
C LYS A 131 -37.25 -2.66 -2.20
N VAL A 132 -36.68 -1.90 -3.13
CA VAL A 132 -35.29 -1.47 -3.09
C VAL A 132 -35.30 0.05 -2.86
N ARG A 133 -34.45 0.54 -1.97
CA ARG A 133 -34.26 1.98 -1.80
C ARG A 133 -33.57 2.53 -3.06
N THR A 134 -34.17 3.55 -3.65
CA THR A 134 -33.57 4.32 -4.73
C THR A 134 -32.70 5.43 -4.16
N TYR A 135 -31.54 5.64 -4.78
CA TYR A 135 -30.69 6.80 -4.56
C TYR A 135 -30.36 7.42 -5.93
N ASN A 136 -30.06 8.73 -5.94
CA ASN A 136 -29.63 9.41 -7.15
C ASN A 136 -28.10 9.51 -7.20
N THR A 137 -27.51 9.13 -8.34
CA THR A 137 -26.06 9.25 -8.58
C THR A 137 -25.64 10.66 -9.03
N CYS A 138 -26.48 11.68 -8.84
CA CYS A 138 -26.20 13.11 -8.97
C CYS A 138 -25.51 13.56 -10.27
N TYR A 139 -25.67 12.84 -11.38
CA TYR A 139 -25.21 13.24 -12.72
C TYR A 139 -26.14 14.29 -13.36
N ASP A 140 -26.73 15.18 -12.57
CA ASP A 140 -27.73 16.13 -13.05
C ASP A 140 -27.10 17.12 -14.04
N HIS A 141 -27.77 17.39 -15.17
CA HIS A 141 -27.35 18.36 -16.17
C HIS A 141 -27.65 19.81 -15.76
N ARG A 142 -28.50 20.00 -14.75
CA ARG A 142 -28.97 21.29 -14.27
C ARG A 142 -28.17 21.81 -13.08
N TYR A 143 -27.63 20.90 -12.26
CA TYR A 143 -26.88 21.22 -11.06
C TYR A 143 -25.57 20.43 -11.03
N ASP A 144 -24.45 21.13 -10.94
CA ASP A 144 -23.17 20.54 -10.58
C ASP A 144 -22.99 20.68 -9.06
N PHE A 145 -23.15 19.58 -8.32
CA PHE A 145 -22.97 19.62 -6.86
C PHE A 145 -21.53 19.97 -6.45
N ASN A 146 -20.55 19.88 -7.35
CA ASN A 146 -19.19 20.39 -7.09
C ASN A 146 -19.08 21.91 -7.28
N ASN A 147 -20.04 22.55 -7.95
CA ASN A 147 -20.13 23.99 -8.08
C ASN A 147 -20.72 24.64 -6.82
N VAL A 148 -19.83 24.90 -5.87
CA VAL A 148 -20.18 25.48 -4.57
C VAL A 148 -20.55 26.97 -4.63
N GLU A 149 -20.26 27.70 -5.71
CA GLU A 149 -20.50 29.15 -5.75
C GLU A 149 -21.99 29.51 -5.71
N ASN A 150 -22.85 28.64 -6.26
CA ASN A 150 -24.29 28.89 -6.42
C ASN A 150 -25.18 28.02 -5.51
N ASN A 151 -24.60 27.37 -4.50
CA ASN A 151 -25.30 26.41 -3.64
C ASN A 151 -26.05 25.32 -4.44
N GLU A 152 -25.42 24.79 -5.49
CA GLU A 152 -26.07 23.84 -6.40
C GLU A 152 -26.31 22.48 -5.73
N ALA A 153 -25.41 22.05 -4.84
CA ALA A 153 -25.57 20.83 -4.06
C ALA A 153 -26.82 20.87 -3.17
N GLY A 154 -27.08 22.00 -2.50
CA GLY A 154 -28.27 22.18 -1.67
C GLY A 154 -29.57 22.24 -2.48
N LYS A 155 -29.55 22.88 -3.66
CA LYS A 155 -30.70 22.93 -4.58
C LYS A 155 -31.05 21.54 -5.11
N LEU A 156 -30.04 20.78 -5.53
CA LEU A 156 -30.20 19.40 -5.98
C LEU A 156 -30.78 18.52 -4.86
N ALA A 157 -30.23 18.59 -3.64
CA ALA A 157 -30.74 17.82 -2.50
C ALA A 157 -32.22 18.09 -2.22
N LYS A 158 -32.65 19.35 -2.30
CA LYS A 158 -34.06 19.72 -2.13
C LYS A 158 -34.95 19.16 -3.24
N GLU A 159 -34.52 19.25 -4.50
CA GLU A 159 -35.27 18.69 -5.64
C GLU A 159 -35.38 17.15 -5.56
N LEU A 160 -34.32 16.48 -5.10
CA LEU A 160 -34.35 15.04 -4.86
C LEU A 160 -35.36 14.67 -3.77
N LEU A 161 -35.41 15.41 -2.65
CA LEU A 161 -36.42 15.17 -1.62
C LEU A 161 -37.85 15.46 -2.10
N ASP A 162 -38.05 16.57 -2.82
CA ASP A 162 -39.37 16.94 -3.37
C ASP A 162 -39.87 15.88 -4.38
N SER A 163 -38.97 15.13 -5.02
CA SER A 163 -39.29 14.00 -5.91
C SER A 163 -39.36 12.63 -5.21
N GLY A 164 -39.16 12.59 -3.89
CA GLY A 164 -39.25 11.37 -3.08
C GLY A 164 -37.97 10.54 -3.02
N ILE A 165 -36.83 11.06 -3.50
CA ILE A 165 -35.52 10.43 -3.39
C ILE A 165 -34.85 10.84 -2.07
N GLN A 166 -34.64 9.87 -1.19
CA GLN A 166 -34.14 10.08 0.18
C GLN A 166 -32.63 9.79 0.33
N ALA A 167 -31.92 9.58 -0.76
CA ALA A 167 -30.48 9.33 -0.74
C ALA A 167 -29.81 9.85 -2.01
N MET A 168 -28.64 10.46 -1.85
CA MET A 168 -27.84 10.98 -2.95
C MET A 168 -26.40 10.49 -2.84
N LYS A 169 -25.79 10.09 -3.95
CA LYS A 169 -24.39 9.70 -4.04
C LYS A 169 -23.59 10.82 -4.71
N VAL A 170 -22.56 11.33 -4.03
CA VAL A 170 -21.72 12.47 -4.45
C VAL A 170 -20.24 12.11 -4.41
N TRP A 171 -19.42 12.78 -5.22
CA TRP A 171 -17.96 12.57 -5.32
C TRP A 171 -17.17 13.88 -5.21
N PRO A 172 -17.27 14.60 -4.08
CA PRO A 172 -16.69 15.94 -3.97
C PRO A 172 -15.14 15.95 -3.89
N PHE A 173 -14.52 14.78 -3.82
CA PHE A 173 -13.07 14.60 -3.67
C PHE A 173 -12.35 14.22 -4.97
N ASP A 174 -13.04 13.97 -6.08
CA ASP A 174 -12.36 13.52 -7.30
C ASP A 174 -11.40 14.57 -7.87
N GLY A 175 -11.85 15.83 -7.94
CA GLY A 175 -10.99 16.95 -8.37
C GLY A 175 -9.76 17.14 -7.48
N VAL A 176 -9.82 16.72 -6.20
CA VAL A 176 -8.69 16.70 -5.28
C VAL A 176 -7.75 15.53 -5.61
N GLY A 177 -8.31 14.31 -5.70
CA GLY A 177 -7.54 13.09 -5.94
C GLY A 177 -6.71 13.14 -7.22
N TYR A 178 -7.23 13.78 -8.28
CA TYR A 178 -6.48 13.95 -9.53
C TYR A 178 -5.23 14.84 -9.41
N LYS A 179 -5.23 15.85 -8.52
CA LYS A 179 -4.09 16.79 -8.39
C LYS A 179 -2.78 16.10 -8.02
N ASN A 180 -2.85 15.03 -7.24
CA ASN A 180 -1.67 14.31 -6.76
C ASN A 180 -1.66 12.82 -7.14
N ARG A 181 -2.51 12.41 -8.09
CA ARG A 181 -2.62 11.01 -8.54
C ARG A 181 -3.01 10.06 -7.39
N GLY A 182 -3.90 10.51 -6.53
CA GLY A 182 -4.46 9.76 -5.40
C GLY A 182 -3.42 9.29 -4.39
N GLN A 183 -2.38 10.08 -4.13
CA GLN A 183 -1.30 9.70 -3.21
C GLN A 183 -1.56 10.12 -1.75
N PHE A 184 -2.27 11.23 -1.53
CA PHE A 184 -2.61 11.75 -0.20
C PHE A 184 -3.75 12.77 -0.31
N ILE A 185 -4.42 13.12 0.78
CA ILE A 185 -5.32 14.29 0.84
C ILE A 185 -4.78 15.27 1.88
N THR A 186 -4.68 16.56 1.53
CA THR A 186 -4.30 17.59 2.51
C THR A 186 -5.50 18.07 3.31
N ASN A 187 -5.29 18.62 4.51
CA ASN A 187 -6.39 19.21 5.29
C ASN A 187 -7.16 20.30 4.52
N SER A 188 -6.47 21.12 3.72
CA SER A 188 -7.12 22.11 2.85
C SER A 188 -7.98 21.47 1.77
N ASP A 189 -7.59 20.29 1.27
CA ASP A 189 -8.40 19.57 0.30
C ASP A 189 -9.64 18.93 0.94
N ILE A 190 -9.52 18.46 2.20
CA ILE A 190 -10.66 18.01 3.02
C ILE A 190 -11.69 19.14 3.14
N GLU A 191 -11.23 20.34 3.50
CA GLU A 191 -12.10 21.51 3.62
C GLU A 191 -12.83 21.84 2.31
N ILE A 192 -12.17 21.68 1.16
CA ILE A 192 -12.78 21.93 -0.15
C ILE A 192 -13.85 20.88 -0.46
N GLY A 193 -13.55 19.58 -0.32
CA GLY A 193 -14.50 18.51 -0.63
C GLY A 193 -15.67 18.41 0.35
N LEU A 194 -15.56 19.00 1.55
CA LEU A 194 -16.69 19.08 2.47
C LEU A 194 -17.69 20.19 2.15
N LYS A 195 -17.36 21.18 1.29
CA LYS A 195 -18.27 22.30 0.98
C LYS A 195 -19.60 21.85 0.34
N PRO A 196 -19.63 20.94 -0.66
CA PRO A 196 -20.89 20.38 -1.16
C PRO A 196 -21.72 19.69 -0.08
N VAL A 197 -21.06 18.97 0.84
CA VAL A 197 -21.73 18.27 1.94
C VAL A 197 -22.35 19.26 2.92
N GLN A 198 -21.64 20.35 3.25
CA GLN A 198 -22.16 21.44 4.08
C GLN A 198 -23.40 22.08 3.43
N GLN A 199 -23.34 22.36 2.13
CA GLN A 199 -24.47 22.91 1.38
C GLN A 199 -25.71 22.02 1.38
N ILE A 200 -25.52 20.71 1.26
CA ILE A 200 -26.62 19.74 1.37
C ILE A 200 -27.22 19.80 2.79
N ARG A 201 -26.38 19.77 3.82
CA ARG A 201 -26.83 19.81 5.22
C ARG A 201 -27.53 21.11 5.57
N ASP A 202 -27.05 22.25 5.09
CA ASP A 202 -27.69 23.55 5.31
C ASP A 202 -29.06 23.63 4.63
N ALA A 203 -29.25 22.96 3.49
CA ALA A 203 -30.48 23.00 2.71
C ALA A 203 -31.57 22.06 3.23
N VAL A 204 -31.20 20.84 3.65
CA VAL A 204 -32.16 19.77 3.96
C VAL A 204 -31.87 19.01 5.26
N GLY A 205 -30.86 19.42 6.04
CA GLY A 205 -30.48 18.74 7.27
C GLY A 205 -30.18 17.26 7.05
N ASP A 206 -30.75 16.42 7.92
CA ASP A 206 -30.60 14.96 7.90
C ASP A 206 -31.71 14.24 7.11
N ASP A 207 -32.58 14.99 6.40
CA ASP A 207 -33.70 14.40 5.64
C ASP A 207 -33.22 13.62 4.41
N ILE A 208 -31.99 13.87 3.93
CA ILE A 208 -31.34 13.11 2.85
C ILE A 208 -30.07 12.42 3.34
N GLU A 209 -29.94 11.13 3.01
CA GLU A 209 -28.68 10.41 3.19
C GLU A 209 -27.68 10.76 2.09
N ILE A 210 -26.42 10.92 2.50
CA ILE A 210 -25.32 11.26 1.59
C ILE A 210 -24.38 10.06 1.54
N ALA A 211 -24.32 9.39 0.39
CA ALA A 211 -23.31 8.39 0.10
C ALA A 211 -22.09 9.08 -0.56
N MET A 212 -20.91 8.76 -0.08
CA MET A 212 -19.66 9.35 -0.57
C MET A 212 -18.93 8.39 -1.50
N GLU A 213 -18.69 8.83 -2.73
CA GLU A 213 -17.95 8.12 -3.75
C GLU A 213 -16.55 8.73 -3.90
N PHE A 214 -15.56 7.88 -4.17
CA PHE A 214 -14.17 8.29 -4.28
C PHE A 214 -13.50 7.81 -5.58
N HIS A 215 -14.19 7.06 -6.45
CA HIS A 215 -13.76 6.59 -7.78
C HIS A 215 -12.33 6.00 -7.87
N GLY A 216 -11.78 5.50 -6.76
CA GLY A 216 -10.39 5.03 -6.69
C GLY A 216 -9.35 6.16 -6.74
N SER A 217 -9.79 7.42 -6.70
CA SER A 217 -9.01 8.65 -6.69
C SER A 217 -8.32 8.92 -5.34
N VAL A 218 -8.67 8.15 -4.30
CA VAL A 218 -8.24 8.34 -2.91
C VAL A 218 -7.80 6.99 -2.30
N PRO A 219 -6.69 6.91 -1.55
CA PRO A 219 -6.27 5.69 -0.84
C PRO A 219 -7.33 5.24 0.18
N VAL A 220 -7.61 3.93 0.21
CA VAL A 220 -8.63 3.30 1.09
C VAL A 220 -8.40 3.57 2.57
N GLU A 221 -7.16 3.87 3.00
CA GLU A 221 -6.81 4.16 4.39
C GLU A 221 -7.39 5.49 4.93
N GLU A 222 -7.75 6.46 4.08
CA GLU A 222 -8.22 7.79 4.53
C GLU A 222 -9.74 7.97 4.51
N GLY A 223 -10.49 7.09 3.83
CA GLY A 223 -11.97 7.18 3.71
C GLY A 223 -12.76 6.91 5.00
N HIS A 224 -12.11 6.39 6.05
CA HIS A 224 -12.76 6.01 7.32
C HIS A 224 -12.81 7.12 8.39
N LEU A 225 -12.19 8.28 8.15
CA LEU A 225 -12.04 9.34 9.16
C LEU A 225 -13.33 10.14 9.46
N THR A 226 -14.48 9.77 8.87
CA THR A 226 -15.69 10.60 8.86
C THR A 226 -16.88 10.09 9.69
N ALA A 227 -16.77 8.96 10.41
CA ALA A 227 -17.90 8.39 11.18
C ALA A 227 -17.64 8.34 12.72
N PRO A 228 -18.61 8.73 13.58
CA PRO A 228 -18.47 8.64 15.04
C PRO A 228 -18.76 7.24 15.62
N GLU A 229 -17.98 6.84 16.63
CA GLU A 229 -17.98 5.54 17.33
C GLU A 229 -19.19 5.31 18.29
N SER A 230 -19.61 4.04 18.47
CA SER A 230 -20.41 3.59 19.62
C SER A 230 -19.92 2.23 20.17
N PRO A 231 -20.17 1.87 21.46
CA PRO A 231 -19.36 0.91 22.20
C PRO A 231 -19.90 -0.53 22.25
N GLY A 232 -19.08 -1.46 21.75
CA GLY A 232 -18.57 -2.67 22.42
C GLY A 232 -19.52 -3.73 23.00
N LEU A 233 -19.35 -4.97 22.54
CA LEU A 233 -19.56 -6.17 23.38
C LEU A 233 -18.45 -7.19 23.10
N GLY A 234 -17.73 -7.59 24.15
CA GLY A 234 -16.60 -8.51 24.05
C GLY A 234 -17.04 -9.98 24.06
N ILE A 235 -16.46 -10.77 23.16
CA ILE A 235 -16.51 -12.23 23.23
C ILE A 235 -15.06 -12.75 23.14
N ASP A 236 -14.68 -13.49 24.16
CA ASP A 236 -13.33 -14.02 24.39
C ASP A 236 -13.16 -15.33 23.60
N LEU A 237 -12.18 -15.38 22.69
CA LEU A 237 -11.85 -16.59 21.92
C LEU A 237 -10.54 -17.22 22.44
N LYS A 238 -10.60 -18.54 22.63
CA LYS A 238 -9.64 -19.34 23.40
C LYS A 238 -8.21 -19.34 22.82
N PRO A 239 -7.17 -19.47 23.67
CA PRO A 239 -5.76 -19.21 23.32
C PRO A 239 -5.04 -20.35 22.58
N GLU A 240 -5.74 -21.44 22.26
CA GLU A 240 -5.12 -22.75 21.98
C GLU A 240 -4.67 -22.95 20.52
N LEU A 241 -4.90 -21.96 19.64
CA LEU A 241 -4.44 -21.98 18.23
C LEU A 241 -3.19 -21.10 17.98
N LEU A 242 -2.61 -20.50 19.02
CA LEU A 242 -1.60 -19.42 18.95
C LEU A 242 -0.13 -19.89 19.09
N ASN A 243 0.32 -20.82 18.24
CA ASN A 243 1.75 -21.12 18.14
C ASN A 243 2.24 -20.92 16.71
N ALA A 244 2.55 -19.68 16.35
CA ALA A 244 3.54 -19.38 15.32
C ALA A 244 4.88 -19.08 16.02
N PRO A 245 6.00 -19.69 15.58
CA PRO A 245 7.26 -19.60 16.30
C PRO A 245 7.89 -18.23 16.07
N GLY A 246 8.10 -17.49 17.16
CA GLY A 246 8.85 -16.24 17.12
C GLY A 246 10.28 -16.48 16.67
N ILE A 247 10.76 -15.65 15.73
CA ILE A 247 12.12 -15.60 15.12
C ILE A 247 13.10 -16.58 15.81
N GLU A 248 13.02 -17.84 15.39
CA GLU A 248 13.93 -18.87 15.89
C GLU A 248 15.30 -18.68 15.25
N ILE A 249 16.34 -19.10 15.97
CA ILE A 249 17.73 -19.16 15.51
C ILE A 249 17.85 -19.90 14.15
N GLU A 250 16.87 -20.73 13.79
CA GLU A 250 16.69 -21.35 12.47
C GLU A 250 16.62 -20.36 11.30
N THR A 251 15.99 -19.19 11.45
CA THR A 251 15.81 -18.25 10.32
C THR A 251 17.15 -17.67 9.83
N ILE A 252 18.11 -17.47 10.74
CA ILE A 252 19.48 -17.05 10.39
C ILE A 252 20.25 -18.21 9.76
N GLY A 253 20.01 -19.45 10.23
CA GLY A 253 20.53 -20.67 9.62
C GLY A 253 20.12 -20.79 8.15
N ASN A 254 18.86 -20.46 7.82
CA ASN A 254 18.35 -20.51 6.46
C ASN A 254 19.04 -19.51 5.51
N LEU A 255 19.51 -18.37 6.02
CA LEU A 255 20.28 -17.39 5.23
C LEU A 255 21.66 -17.92 4.82
N LEU A 256 22.21 -18.94 5.51
CA LEU A 256 23.49 -19.54 5.14
C LEU A 256 23.43 -20.24 3.77
N HIS A 257 22.24 -20.61 3.28
CA HIS A 257 22.08 -21.14 1.92
C HIS A 257 22.39 -20.11 0.83
N LEU A 258 22.44 -18.81 1.15
CA LEU A 258 22.86 -17.75 0.23
C LEU A 258 24.39 -17.64 0.07
N LYS A 259 25.15 -18.39 0.88
CA LYS A 259 26.62 -18.38 0.89
C LYS A 259 27.26 -18.54 -0.50
N PRO A 260 26.79 -19.44 -1.41
CA PRO A 260 27.38 -19.56 -2.74
C PRO A 260 27.29 -18.26 -3.55
N TYR A 261 26.17 -17.55 -3.47
CA TYR A 261 25.96 -16.28 -4.15
C TYR A 261 26.83 -15.17 -3.54
N VAL A 262 26.96 -15.12 -2.22
CA VAL A 262 27.82 -14.13 -1.54
C VAL A 262 29.30 -14.37 -1.84
N ILE A 263 29.75 -15.63 -1.79
CA ILE A 263 31.15 -16.00 -2.08
C ILE A 263 31.52 -15.66 -3.53
N ARG A 264 30.60 -15.86 -4.48
CA ARG A 264 30.80 -15.51 -5.89
C ARG A 264 31.13 -14.02 -6.07
N TYR A 265 30.61 -13.15 -5.22
CA TYR A 265 30.84 -11.70 -5.22
C TYR A 265 31.69 -11.20 -4.04
N ARG A 266 32.53 -12.08 -3.45
CA ARG A 266 33.36 -11.76 -2.27
C ARG A 266 34.22 -10.51 -2.42
N SER A 267 34.74 -10.23 -3.62
CA SER A 267 35.58 -9.04 -3.86
C SER A 267 34.78 -7.74 -3.69
N ALA A 268 33.52 -7.72 -4.15
CA ALA A 268 32.64 -6.58 -3.97
C ALA A 268 32.23 -6.43 -2.49
N VAL A 269 32.00 -7.52 -1.78
CA VAL A 269 31.70 -7.49 -0.34
C VAL A 269 32.90 -6.94 0.46
N ILE A 270 34.11 -7.41 0.18
CA ILE A 270 35.35 -6.91 0.81
C ILE A 270 35.58 -5.44 0.48
N ALA A 271 35.41 -5.05 -0.80
CA ALA A 271 35.52 -3.65 -1.21
C ALA A 271 34.48 -2.77 -0.52
N SER A 272 33.24 -3.24 -0.39
CA SER A 272 32.18 -2.55 0.36
C SER A 272 32.58 -2.35 1.83
N PHE A 273 33.13 -3.37 2.49
CA PHE A 273 33.60 -3.25 3.88
C PHE A 273 34.73 -2.22 4.01
N PHE A 274 35.66 -2.19 3.05
CA PHE A 274 36.71 -1.15 3.01
C PHE A 274 36.12 0.26 2.85
N PHE A 275 35.12 0.43 1.97
CA PHE A 275 34.41 1.71 1.82
C PHE A 275 33.65 2.11 3.09
N VAL A 276 32.95 1.17 3.74
CA VAL A 276 32.30 1.38 5.04
C VAL A 276 33.32 1.88 6.06
N LEU A 277 34.46 1.18 6.19
CA LEU A 277 35.48 1.52 7.16
C LEU A 277 36.05 2.92 6.93
N THR A 278 36.49 3.20 5.70
CA THR A 278 37.07 4.50 5.34
C THR A 278 36.07 5.65 5.46
N THR A 279 34.82 5.43 5.04
CA THR A 279 33.71 6.37 5.22
C THR A 279 33.50 6.71 6.69
N ASN A 280 33.40 5.69 7.55
CA ASN A 280 33.18 5.90 8.98
C ASN A 280 34.38 6.57 9.65
N VAL A 281 35.62 6.30 9.23
CA VAL A 281 36.79 7.05 9.71
C VAL A 281 36.66 8.55 9.39
N VAL A 282 36.30 8.92 8.16
CA VAL A 282 36.13 10.33 7.77
C VAL A 282 35.05 11.01 8.60
N ILE A 283 33.91 10.34 8.80
CA ILE A 283 32.78 10.88 9.58
C ILE A 283 33.17 11.08 11.05
N VAL A 284 33.83 10.09 11.68
CA VAL A 284 34.19 10.16 13.10
C VAL A 284 35.33 11.15 13.35
N VAL A 285 36.17 11.43 12.36
CA VAL A 285 37.23 12.46 12.46
C VAL A 285 36.64 13.87 12.31
N GLN A 286 35.55 14.06 11.58
CA GLN A 286 34.97 15.39 11.30
C GLN A 286 34.70 16.25 12.56
N PRO A 287 34.15 15.71 13.68
CA PRO A 287 34.01 16.48 14.93
C PRO A 287 35.33 17.00 15.51
N LYS A 288 36.47 16.33 15.26
CA LYS A 288 37.78 16.82 15.73
C LYS A 288 38.17 18.12 15.04
N PHE A 289 37.77 18.33 13.80
CA PHE A 289 38.01 19.59 13.10
C PHE A 289 37.26 20.74 13.75
N LEU A 290 36.01 20.48 14.15
CA LEU A 290 35.21 21.45 14.88
C LEU A 290 35.79 21.72 16.26
N LYS A 291 36.29 20.69 16.96
CA LYS A 291 37.02 20.87 18.22
C LYS A 291 38.22 21.82 18.06
N TRP A 292 39.05 21.65 17.02
CA TRP A 292 40.18 22.55 16.79
C TRP A 292 39.77 24.00 16.54
N VAL A 293 38.63 24.22 15.87
CA VAL A 293 38.06 25.57 15.70
C VAL A 293 37.68 26.17 17.06
N PHE A 294 37.01 25.39 17.91
CA PHE A 294 36.62 25.85 19.25
C PHE A 294 37.82 26.09 20.16
N ASP A 295 38.81 25.20 20.18
CA ASP A 295 40.02 25.36 20.98
C ASP A 295 40.78 26.64 20.58
N ASP A 296 40.84 26.97 19.28
CA ASP A 296 41.46 28.20 18.77
C ASP A 296 40.66 29.46 19.14
N LEU A 297 39.32 29.39 19.13
CA LEU A 297 38.44 30.49 19.56
C LEU A 297 38.57 30.74 21.07
N GLU A 298 38.58 29.68 21.88
CA GLU A 298 38.70 29.75 23.33
C GLU A 298 40.05 30.33 23.75
N ARG A 299 41.13 29.94 23.07
CA ARG A 299 42.47 30.53 23.29
C ARG A 299 42.53 32.02 22.97
N ALA A 300 41.75 32.50 21.99
CA ALA A 300 41.68 33.92 21.66
C ALA A 300 40.92 34.73 22.73
N VAL A 301 39.98 34.10 23.45
CA VAL A 301 39.21 34.72 24.53
C VAL A 301 39.93 34.61 25.89
N THR A 302 40.68 33.53 26.12
CA THR A 302 41.39 33.24 27.39
C THR A 302 42.90 33.05 27.15
N PRO A 303 43.69 34.15 27.08
CA PRO A 303 45.12 34.08 26.82
C PRO A 303 45.86 33.33 27.95
N GLY A 304 46.60 32.27 27.62
CA GLY A 304 47.38 31.45 28.57
C GLY A 304 46.98 29.98 28.62
N MET A 305 45.87 29.60 27.99
CA MET A 305 45.43 28.21 27.89
C MET A 305 46.30 27.40 26.91
N ILE A 306 46.85 26.27 27.35
CA ILE A 306 47.70 25.40 26.53
C ILE A 306 46.82 24.53 25.63
N VAL A 307 46.65 24.95 24.37
CA VAL A 307 45.99 24.15 23.35
C VAL A 307 47.03 23.31 22.58
N VAL A 308 46.85 22.00 22.58
CA VAL A 308 47.70 21.07 21.81
C VAL A 308 47.19 21.00 20.37
N GLN A 309 47.78 21.82 19.49
CA GLN A 309 47.48 21.75 18.06
C GLN A 309 48.20 20.57 17.38
N PRO A 310 47.57 19.89 16.41
CA PRO A 310 48.24 18.90 15.58
C PRO A 310 49.42 19.52 14.82
N LYS A 311 50.55 18.81 14.75
CA LYS A 311 51.78 19.29 14.10
C LYS A 311 51.57 19.77 12.65
N PHE A 312 50.63 19.16 11.92
CA PHE A 312 50.34 19.55 10.54
C PHE A 312 49.64 20.92 10.45
N LEU A 313 48.79 21.27 11.42
CA LEU A 313 48.14 22.59 11.46
C LEU A 313 49.17 23.69 11.68
N LYS A 314 50.15 23.43 12.56
CA LYS A 314 51.30 24.31 12.77
C LYS A 314 52.13 24.48 11.49
N TRP A 315 52.31 23.41 10.71
CA TRP A 315 53.03 23.45 9.43
C TRP A 315 52.30 24.25 8.33
N VAL A 316 50.97 24.12 8.24
CA VAL A 316 50.15 24.78 7.20
C VAL A 316 49.85 26.25 7.51
N LEU A 317 49.57 26.57 8.77
CA LEU A 317 49.13 27.90 9.19
C LEU A 317 50.26 28.76 9.78
N GLY A 318 51.42 28.16 10.10
CA GLY A 318 52.54 28.83 10.76
C GLY A 318 52.28 29.16 12.24
N ASP A 319 53.23 29.86 12.88
CA ASP A 319 53.12 30.40 14.26
C ASP A 319 52.18 31.62 14.32
N LEU A 320 50.96 31.49 13.80
CA LEU A 320 49.90 32.47 14.03
C LEU A 320 49.39 32.31 15.47
N GLU A 321 50.19 32.72 16.46
CA GLU A 321 50.02 32.33 17.86
C GLU A 321 48.93 33.06 18.65
N SER A 322 48.29 34.12 18.10
CA SER A 322 47.44 34.99 18.93
C SER A 322 46.08 35.43 18.38
N ALA A 323 45.77 35.27 17.09
CA ALA A 323 44.49 35.74 16.54
C ALA A 323 43.81 34.73 15.60
N VAL A 324 42.49 34.57 15.77
CA VAL A 324 41.63 33.89 14.79
C VAL A 324 41.56 34.75 13.53
N THR A 325 42.39 34.41 12.55
CA THR A 325 42.46 35.13 11.27
C THR A 325 41.43 34.56 10.29
N SER A 326 40.87 35.39 9.38
CA SER A 326 39.99 34.94 8.28
C SER A 326 40.61 33.80 7.46
N ARG A 327 41.94 33.78 7.32
CA ARG A 327 42.69 32.71 6.66
C ARG A 327 42.56 31.35 7.38
N LYS A 328 42.60 31.33 8.71
CA LYS A 328 42.43 30.11 9.51
C LYS A 328 41.00 29.60 9.44
N VAL A 329 40.02 30.49 9.58
CA VAL A 329 38.59 30.16 9.48
C VAL A 329 38.27 29.58 8.10
N LEU A 330 38.76 30.21 7.02
CA LEU A 330 38.59 29.69 5.66
C LEU A 330 39.25 28.32 5.48
N PHE A 331 40.44 28.11 6.06
CA PHE A 331 41.12 26.81 6.02
C PHE A 331 40.30 25.72 6.73
N TYR A 332 39.78 25.99 7.93
CA TYR A 332 38.91 25.06 8.65
C TYR A 332 37.62 24.77 7.88
N ALA A 333 36.99 25.79 7.30
CA ALA A 333 35.80 25.62 6.46
C ALA A 333 36.08 24.73 5.24
N LEU A 334 37.20 24.96 4.53
CA LEU A 334 37.63 24.14 3.40
C LEU A 334 38.00 22.72 3.81
N LEU A 335 38.60 22.53 4.99
CA LEU A 335 38.92 21.21 5.52
C LEU A 335 37.65 20.41 5.83
N ILE A 336 36.66 21.03 6.48
CA ILE A 336 35.36 20.41 6.77
C ILE A 336 34.62 20.09 5.47
N LEU A 337 34.60 21.03 4.51
CA LEU A 337 34.00 20.82 3.19
C LEU A 337 34.69 19.68 2.43
N GLY A 338 36.02 19.67 2.41
CA GLY A 338 36.81 18.62 1.76
C GLY A 338 36.55 17.25 2.37
N ALA A 339 36.49 17.14 3.70
CA ALA A 339 36.15 15.91 4.38
C ALA A 339 34.71 15.45 4.09
N ALA A 340 33.75 16.38 4.04
CA ALA A 340 32.37 16.08 3.67
C ALA A 340 32.27 15.57 2.22
N LEU A 341 33.00 16.18 1.28
CA LEU A 341 33.06 15.74 -0.12
C LEU A 341 33.69 14.35 -0.26
N VAL A 342 34.84 14.12 0.39
CA VAL A 342 35.49 12.80 0.41
C VAL A 342 34.56 11.75 1.02
N GLY A 343 33.93 12.06 2.16
CA GLY A 343 32.93 11.18 2.79
C GLY A 343 31.75 10.89 1.87
N GLY A 344 31.26 11.89 1.12
CA GLY A 344 30.20 11.73 0.12
C GLY A 344 30.60 10.82 -1.03
N ILE A 345 31.81 10.99 -1.59
CA ILE A 345 32.34 10.14 -2.66
C ILE A 345 32.52 8.69 -2.18
N LEU A 346 33.08 8.49 -0.98
CA LEU A 346 33.25 7.16 -0.39
C LEU A 346 31.89 6.49 -0.13
N ARG A 347 30.91 7.21 0.41
CA ARG A 347 29.53 6.72 0.59
C ARG A 347 28.88 6.34 -0.73
N PHE A 348 29.08 7.14 -1.77
CA PHE A 348 28.56 6.82 -3.10
C PHE A 348 29.22 5.54 -3.65
N GLY A 349 30.54 5.43 -3.55
CA GLY A 349 31.29 4.23 -3.93
C GLY A 349 30.83 2.98 -3.18
N GLN A 350 30.69 3.07 -1.85
CA GLN A 350 30.11 2.03 -0.99
C GLN A 350 28.76 1.55 -1.55
N ARG A 351 27.84 2.49 -1.76
CA ARG A 351 26.49 2.21 -2.21
C ARG A 351 26.49 1.55 -3.58
N GLN A 352 27.30 2.03 -4.52
CA GLN A 352 27.39 1.46 -5.86
C GLN A 352 27.91 0.02 -5.83
N VAL A 353 28.98 -0.26 -5.07
CA VAL A 353 29.60 -1.59 -5.02
C VAL A 353 28.64 -2.63 -4.43
N ILE A 354 28.06 -2.37 -3.25
CA ILE A 354 27.22 -3.36 -2.57
C ILE A 354 25.89 -3.57 -3.29
N GLN A 355 25.27 -2.49 -3.77
CA GLN A 355 23.97 -2.58 -4.44
C GLN A 355 24.11 -3.28 -5.81
N SER A 356 25.17 -2.97 -6.56
CA SER A 356 25.44 -3.66 -7.84
C SER A 356 25.73 -5.14 -7.62
N ALA A 357 26.49 -5.50 -6.58
CA ALA A 357 26.75 -6.88 -6.23
C ALA A 357 25.46 -7.62 -5.85
N ALA A 358 24.62 -7.02 -5.00
CA ALA A 358 23.35 -7.63 -4.58
C ALA A 358 22.38 -7.84 -5.76
N ARG A 359 22.34 -6.94 -6.75
CA ARG A 359 21.54 -7.12 -7.97
C ARG A 359 22.05 -8.25 -8.86
N LYS A 360 23.37 -8.43 -8.93
CA LYS A 360 23.95 -9.58 -9.64
C LYS A 360 23.70 -10.90 -8.89
N MET A 361 23.78 -10.90 -7.56
CA MET A 361 23.38 -12.05 -6.74
C MET A 361 21.91 -12.41 -6.98
N GLU A 362 21.01 -11.43 -6.96
CA GLU A 362 19.59 -11.59 -7.24
C GLU A 362 19.34 -12.15 -8.65
N TYR A 363 20.02 -11.61 -9.66
CA TYR A 363 19.93 -12.11 -11.04
C TYR A 363 20.26 -13.61 -11.14
N HIS A 364 21.33 -14.06 -10.47
CA HIS A 364 21.67 -15.48 -10.44
C HIS A 364 20.66 -16.31 -9.66
N LEU A 365 20.19 -15.81 -8.51
CA LEU A 365 19.19 -16.51 -7.71
C LEU A 365 17.87 -16.67 -8.47
N ARG A 366 17.44 -15.65 -9.22
CA ARG A 366 16.27 -15.72 -10.13
C ARG A 366 16.46 -16.75 -11.23
N ASN A 367 17.65 -16.78 -11.85
CA ASN A 367 17.93 -17.76 -12.90
C ASN A 367 17.96 -19.20 -12.37
N ASP A 368 18.57 -19.43 -11.21
CA ASP A 368 18.60 -20.76 -10.58
C ASP A 368 17.19 -21.20 -10.16
N PHE A 369 16.40 -20.28 -9.59
CA PHE A 369 14.99 -20.51 -9.29
C PHE A 369 14.19 -20.89 -10.54
N PHE A 370 14.29 -20.11 -11.63
CA PHE A 370 13.59 -20.38 -12.89
C PHE A 370 14.04 -21.68 -13.56
N THR A 371 15.35 -21.98 -13.51
CA THR A 371 15.91 -23.24 -14.04
C THR A 371 15.42 -24.43 -13.23
N HIS A 372 15.25 -24.28 -11.92
CA HIS A 372 14.71 -25.33 -11.07
C HIS A 372 13.24 -25.60 -11.38
N LEU A 373 12.41 -24.56 -11.53
CA LEU A 373 11.01 -24.71 -11.92
C LEU A 373 10.86 -25.52 -13.21
N GLN A 374 11.65 -25.22 -14.26
CA GLN A 374 11.59 -25.95 -15.53
C GLN A 374 11.90 -27.46 -15.43
N LYS A 375 12.54 -27.91 -14.34
CA LYS A 375 12.87 -29.32 -14.10
C LYS A 375 11.82 -30.05 -13.26
N LEU A 376 10.87 -29.33 -12.66
CA LEU A 376 9.85 -29.92 -11.81
C LEU A 376 8.78 -30.64 -12.64
N PRO A 377 8.24 -31.76 -12.14
CA PRO A 377 7.20 -32.52 -12.83
C PRO A 377 5.88 -31.74 -12.88
N ALA A 378 5.01 -32.08 -13.83
CA ALA A 378 3.71 -31.43 -14.00
C ALA A 378 2.82 -31.49 -12.73
N SER A 379 2.94 -32.55 -11.91
CA SER A 379 2.20 -32.70 -10.66
C SER A 379 2.48 -31.56 -9.66
N TYR A 380 3.72 -31.06 -9.60
CA TYR A 380 4.07 -29.92 -8.74
C TYR A 380 3.24 -28.68 -9.05
N TYR A 381 2.92 -28.47 -10.33
CA TYR A 381 2.14 -27.32 -10.81
C TYR A 381 0.63 -27.49 -10.67
N GLN A 382 0.16 -28.70 -10.34
CA GLN A 382 -1.25 -28.95 -10.02
C GLN A 382 -1.57 -28.55 -8.58
N ASP A 383 -0.59 -28.68 -7.68
CA ASP A 383 -0.75 -28.41 -6.25
C ASP A 383 -0.35 -26.97 -5.84
N ILE A 384 0.35 -26.23 -6.72
CA ILE A 384 0.82 -24.87 -6.44
C ILE A 384 0.21 -23.86 -7.39
N ARG A 385 -0.27 -22.74 -6.82
CA ARG A 385 -0.84 -21.63 -7.59
C ARG A 385 0.27 -20.85 -8.30
N THR A 386 0.03 -20.47 -9.55
CA THR A 386 0.95 -19.61 -10.33
C THR A 386 1.27 -18.30 -9.61
N GLY A 387 0.30 -17.72 -8.90
CA GLY A 387 0.48 -16.50 -8.10
C GLY A 387 1.57 -16.65 -7.03
N ASP A 388 1.64 -17.81 -6.35
CA ASP A 388 2.62 -18.06 -5.30
C ASP A 388 4.04 -18.17 -5.89
N LEU A 389 4.17 -18.79 -7.07
CA LEU A 389 5.45 -18.86 -7.79
C LEU A 389 5.91 -17.46 -8.22
N MET A 390 4.99 -16.62 -8.68
CA MET A 390 5.28 -15.23 -9.04
C MET A 390 5.65 -14.38 -7.82
N ALA A 391 4.98 -14.56 -6.69
CA ALA A 391 5.32 -13.87 -5.44
C ALA A 391 6.73 -14.24 -4.97
N ARG A 392 7.09 -15.53 -4.97
CA ARG A 392 8.46 -16.00 -4.66
C ARG A 392 9.49 -15.45 -5.63
N ALA A 393 9.16 -15.45 -6.93
CA ALA A 393 10.03 -14.91 -7.96
C ALA A 393 10.23 -13.40 -7.82
N THR A 394 9.29 -12.64 -7.26
CA THR A 394 9.33 -11.17 -7.24
C THR A 394 9.56 -10.60 -5.84
N SER A 395 8.58 -10.75 -4.95
CA SER A 395 8.56 -10.19 -3.59
C SER A 395 9.65 -10.80 -2.71
N ASP A 396 9.69 -12.13 -2.61
CA ASP A 396 10.64 -12.80 -1.72
C ASP A 396 12.08 -12.60 -2.20
N MET A 397 12.28 -12.62 -3.51
CA MET A 397 13.56 -12.34 -4.15
C MET A 397 14.04 -10.89 -3.86
N ASN A 398 13.13 -9.92 -3.89
CA ASN A 398 13.41 -8.55 -3.47
C ASN A 398 13.79 -8.47 -1.99
N ALA A 399 13.09 -9.19 -1.12
CA ALA A 399 13.40 -9.26 0.30
C ALA A 399 14.81 -9.82 0.55
N ILE A 400 15.18 -10.91 -0.13
CA ILE A 400 16.52 -11.49 -0.08
C ILE A 400 17.57 -10.47 -0.53
N ARG A 401 17.33 -9.74 -1.63
CA ARG A 401 18.23 -8.67 -2.08
C ARG A 401 18.39 -7.56 -1.03
N MET A 402 17.31 -7.16 -0.37
CA MET A 402 17.39 -6.13 0.69
C MET A 402 18.28 -6.59 1.84
N VAL A 403 18.20 -7.86 2.24
CA VAL A 403 19.10 -8.45 3.25
C VAL A 403 20.55 -8.42 2.78
N LEU A 404 20.82 -8.90 1.55
CA LEU A 404 22.16 -8.97 0.97
C LEU A 404 22.82 -7.60 0.72
N SER A 405 22.04 -6.51 0.74
CA SER A 405 22.53 -5.14 0.53
C SER A 405 22.36 -4.24 1.75
N MET A 406 21.14 -3.82 2.05
CA MET A 406 20.81 -2.82 3.07
C MET A 406 21.11 -3.33 4.48
N ALA A 407 20.67 -4.54 4.83
CA ALA A 407 20.87 -5.06 6.17
C ALA A 407 22.36 -5.24 6.49
N VAL A 408 23.12 -5.83 5.55
CA VAL A 408 24.59 -5.97 5.69
C VAL A 408 25.28 -4.61 5.77
N SER A 409 24.90 -3.66 4.91
CA SER A 409 25.52 -2.32 4.89
C SER A 409 25.26 -1.56 6.18
N TYR A 410 24.00 -1.44 6.60
CA TYR A 410 23.63 -0.68 7.79
C TYR A 410 24.17 -1.30 9.07
N THR A 411 24.18 -2.62 9.18
CA THR A 411 24.77 -3.30 10.34
C THR A 411 26.28 -3.05 10.40
N SER A 412 26.97 -3.12 9.26
CA SER A 412 28.40 -2.85 9.17
C SER A 412 28.73 -1.39 9.48
N ASP A 413 27.96 -0.45 8.92
CA ASP A 413 28.10 0.99 9.18
C ASP A 413 27.89 1.28 10.67
N ALA A 414 26.80 0.79 11.27
CA ALA A 414 26.50 1.02 12.68
C ALA A 414 27.59 0.44 13.60
N LEU A 415 28.05 -0.79 13.36
CA LEU A 415 29.03 -1.46 14.21
C LEU A 415 30.41 -0.79 14.10
N ILE A 416 30.87 -0.49 12.88
CA ILE A 416 32.15 0.19 12.67
C ILE A 416 32.11 1.61 13.23
N PHE A 417 31.04 2.37 12.95
CA PHE A 417 30.87 3.71 13.49
C PHE A 417 30.91 3.68 15.02
N PHE A 418 30.15 2.78 15.65
CA PHE A 418 30.12 2.64 17.10
C PHE A 418 31.50 2.34 17.69
N VAL A 419 32.23 1.36 17.13
CA VAL A 419 33.57 1.00 17.61
C VAL A 419 34.56 2.16 17.42
N LEU A 420 34.58 2.80 16.25
CA LEU A 420 35.48 3.93 15.99
C LEU A 420 35.15 5.15 16.87
N ALA A 421 33.87 5.48 17.01
CA ALA A 421 33.41 6.56 17.88
C ALA A 421 33.79 6.27 19.34
N LEU A 422 33.54 5.05 19.83
CA LEU A 422 33.88 4.64 21.18
C LEU A 422 35.38 4.77 21.47
N VAL A 423 36.23 4.27 20.56
CA VAL A 423 37.70 4.39 20.71
C VAL A 423 38.13 5.86 20.76
N ILE A 424 37.59 6.70 19.88
CA ILE A 424 37.93 8.13 19.86
C ILE A 424 37.41 8.86 21.10
N MET A 425 36.20 8.55 21.57
CA MET A 425 35.64 9.14 22.79
C MET A 425 36.47 8.78 24.03
N LEU A 426 36.84 7.49 24.18
CA LEU A 426 37.70 7.02 25.28
C LEU A 426 39.09 7.66 25.26
N GLN A 427 39.63 7.99 24.07
CA GLN A 427 40.88 8.73 23.93
C GLN A 427 40.76 10.21 24.32
N ILE A 428 39.56 10.80 24.23
CA ILE A 428 39.32 12.20 24.57
C ILE A 428 39.10 12.34 26.08
N ASP A 429 38.12 11.62 26.63
CA ASP A 429 37.81 11.64 28.06
C ASP A 429 37.06 10.36 28.45
N VAL A 430 37.65 9.55 29.34
CA VAL A 430 37.06 8.28 29.77
C VAL A 430 35.82 8.49 30.65
N GLN A 431 35.84 9.47 31.56
CA GLN A 431 34.76 9.70 32.51
C GLN A 431 33.50 10.20 31.79
N LEU A 432 33.65 11.19 30.90
CA LEU A 432 32.56 11.73 30.09
C LEU A 432 31.99 10.66 29.15
N THR A 433 32.85 9.81 28.58
CA THR A 433 32.43 8.70 27.71
C THR A 433 31.60 7.67 28.46
N LEU A 434 32.03 7.24 29.65
CA LEU A 434 31.27 6.30 30.47
C LEU A 434 29.92 6.87 30.91
N LEU A 435 29.87 8.17 31.24
CA LEU A 435 28.62 8.86 31.55
C LEU A 435 27.68 8.90 30.34
N ALA A 436 28.21 9.18 29.14
CA ALA A 436 27.45 9.20 27.90
C ALA A 436 26.93 7.81 27.47
N LEU A 437 27.65 6.73 27.81
CA LEU A 437 27.25 5.36 27.47
C LEU A 437 26.18 4.78 28.41
N LEU A 438 26.04 5.31 29.62
CA LEU A 438 25.17 4.79 30.67
C LEU A 438 23.69 4.57 30.25
N PRO A 439 23.06 5.42 29.42
CA PRO A 439 21.67 5.20 28.99
C PRO A 439 21.51 4.07 27.97
N TYR A 440 22.56 3.73 27.20
CA TYR A 440 22.43 2.80 26.08
C TYR A 440 22.14 1.35 26.48
N PRO A 441 22.72 0.78 27.57
CA PRO A 441 22.30 -0.53 28.08
C PRO A 441 20.82 -0.57 28.48
N ILE A 442 20.31 0.48 29.12
CA ILE A 442 18.89 0.62 29.48
C ILE A 442 18.04 0.67 28.22
N LEU A 443 18.46 1.47 27.24
CA LEU A 443 17.81 1.59 25.94
C LEU A 443 17.80 0.24 25.19
N ALA A 444 18.90 -0.52 25.23
CA ALA A 444 19.01 -1.82 24.58
C ALA A 444 18.04 -2.85 25.18
N ILE A 445 17.93 -2.91 26.52
CA ILE A 445 16.95 -3.76 27.21
C ILE A 445 15.53 -3.34 26.85
N LEU A 446 15.25 -2.04 26.86
CA LEU A 446 13.93 -1.50 26.54
C LEU A 446 13.54 -1.79 25.09
N ILE A 447 14.46 -1.60 24.12
CA ILE A 447 14.24 -1.95 22.71
C ILE A 447 13.99 -3.45 22.56
N ARG A 448 14.75 -4.31 23.25
CA ARG A 448 14.56 -5.76 23.17
C ARG A 448 13.17 -6.17 23.68
N GLU A 449 12.76 -5.66 24.83
CA GLU A 449 11.48 -6.02 25.45
C GLU A 449 10.28 -5.41 24.72
N LEU A 450 10.36 -4.14 24.30
CA LEU A 450 9.35 -3.51 23.46
C LEU A 450 9.27 -4.15 22.09
N GLY A 451 10.40 -4.47 21.46
CA GLY A 451 10.47 -5.11 20.15
C GLY A 451 9.75 -6.46 20.13
N LYS A 452 9.99 -7.32 21.14
CA LYS A 452 9.26 -8.58 21.32
C LYS A 452 7.75 -8.37 21.43
N ARG A 453 7.32 -7.37 22.21
CA ARG A 453 5.89 -7.04 22.37
C ARG A 453 5.29 -6.53 21.07
N VAL A 454 5.94 -5.57 20.41
CA VAL A 454 5.49 -5.01 19.12
C VAL A 454 5.35 -6.11 18.08
N TYR A 455 6.31 -7.01 18.00
CA TYR A 455 6.25 -8.16 17.08
C TYR A 455 5.02 -9.04 17.37
N LYS A 456 4.80 -9.43 18.63
CA LYS A 456 3.62 -10.22 19.02
C LYS A 456 2.29 -9.51 18.71
N HIS A 457 2.25 -8.19 18.83
CA HIS A 457 1.08 -7.41 18.43
C HIS A 457 0.91 -7.34 16.92
N TYR A 458 2.01 -7.27 16.16
CA TYR A 458 1.99 -7.27 14.69
C TYR A 458 1.44 -8.59 14.14
N GLU A 459 1.89 -9.71 14.71
CA GLU A 459 1.40 -11.06 14.39
C GLU A 459 -0.11 -11.17 14.62
N ARG A 460 -0.60 -10.75 15.80
CA ARG A 460 -2.04 -10.72 16.10
C ARG A 460 -2.85 -9.83 15.15
N ILE A 461 -2.27 -8.74 14.67
CA ILE A 461 -2.91 -7.86 13.69
C ILE A 461 -3.02 -8.59 12.34
N GLN A 462 -1.98 -9.30 11.92
CA GLN A 462 -2.02 -10.10 10.68
C GLN A 462 -3.04 -11.24 10.77
N GLU A 463 -3.15 -11.91 11.92
CA GLU A 463 -4.21 -12.90 12.16
C GLU A 463 -5.60 -12.27 12.04
N GLY A 464 -5.84 -11.15 12.72
CA GLY A 464 -7.13 -10.45 12.66
C GLY A 464 -7.48 -10.01 11.24
N PHE A 465 -6.48 -9.55 10.47
CA PHE A 465 -6.65 -9.20 9.06
C PHE A 465 -7.01 -10.43 8.21
N ALA A 466 -6.33 -11.57 8.44
CA ALA A 466 -6.62 -12.81 7.73
C ALA A 466 -8.05 -13.29 8.01
N THR A 467 -8.46 -13.31 9.27
CA THR A 467 -9.83 -13.69 9.68
C THR A 467 -10.87 -12.77 9.04
N MET A 468 -10.67 -11.45 9.13
CA MET A 468 -11.55 -10.46 8.50
C MET A 468 -11.63 -10.67 6.98
N ASN A 469 -10.50 -10.90 6.31
CA ASN A 469 -10.44 -11.11 4.86
C ASN A 469 -11.08 -12.44 4.44
N THR A 470 -10.92 -13.51 5.23
CA THR A 470 -11.62 -14.78 5.01
C THR A 470 -13.13 -14.60 5.09
N LYS A 471 -13.63 -13.88 6.10
CA LYS A 471 -15.06 -13.61 6.24
C LYS A 471 -15.61 -12.84 5.03
N VAL A 472 -14.87 -11.84 4.54
CA VAL A 472 -15.22 -11.12 3.31
C VAL A 472 -15.23 -12.05 2.10
N GLN A 473 -14.21 -12.90 1.94
CA GLN A 473 -14.16 -13.85 0.83
C GLN A 473 -15.32 -14.86 0.85
N GLU A 474 -15.67 -15.38 2.03
CA GLU A 474 -16.80 -16.29 2.24
C GLU A 474 -18.13 -15.60 1.91
N ASN A 475 -18.33 -14.37 2.39
CA ASN A 475 -19.56 -13.62 2.13
C ASN A 475 -19.71 -13.21 0.67
N LEU A 476 -18.62 -12.86 -0.02
CA LEU A 476 -18.64 -12.51 -1.43
C LEU A 476 -18.82 -13.74 -2.33
N SER A 477 -18.12 -14.83 -2.02
CA SER A 477 -18.23 -16.08 -2.78
C SER A 477 -19.57 -16.78 -2.54
N GLY A 478 -20.07 -16.69 -1.31
CA GLY A 478 -21.37 -17.19 -0.85
C GLY A 478 -22.51 -16.17 -0.96
N VAL A 479 -22.33 -15.05 -1.67
CA VAL A 479 -23.29 -13.93 -1.68
C VAL A 479 -24.71 -14.35 -2.09
N ARG A 480 -24.82 -15.38 -2.93
CA ARG A 480 -26.12 -15.97 -3.32
C ARG A 480 -26.81 -16.65 -2.14
N VAL A 481 -26.07 -17.37 -1.29
CA VAL A 481 -26.60 -18.02 -0.08
C VAL A 481 -26.98 -16.99 0.97
N VAL A 482 -26.10 -16.00 1.21
CA VAL A 482 -26.38 -14.90 2.15
C VAL A 482 -27.67 -14.18 1.77
N LYS A 483 -27.86 -13.87 0.47
CA LYS A 483 -29.09 -13.22 -0.04
C LYS A 483 -30.31 -14.13 -0.04
N ALA A 484 -30.15 -15.42 -0.33
CA ALA A 484 -31.27 -16.38 -0.36
C ALA A 484 -31.90 -16.58 1.03
N TYR A 485 -31.09 -16.54 2.08
CA TYR A 485 -31.54 -16.65 3.47
C TYR A 485 -31.77 -15.30 4.16
N THR A 486 -31.65 -14.17 3.43
CA THR A 486 -31.80 -12.80 3.97
C THR A 486 -30.90 -12.54 5.19
N LEU A 487 -29.66 -13.02 5.13
CA LEU A 487 -28.70 -12.97 6.23
C LEU A 487 -27.83 -11.72 6.22
N GLU A 488 -28.06 -10.75 5.32
CA GLU A 488 -27.16 -9.61 5.14
C GLU A 488 -26.90 -8.83 6.44
N ALA A 489 -27.93 -8.56 7.23
CA ALA A 489 -27.77 -7.85 8.51
C ALA A 489 -26.96 -8.66 9.53
N SER A 490 -27.20 -9.97 9.61
CA SER A 490 -26.46 -10.88 10.50
C SER A 490 -24.99 -10.98 10.08
N GLU A 491 -24.73 -11.03 8.77
CA GLU A 491 -23.37 -11.10 8.23
C GLU A 491 -22.60 -9.80 8.42
N VAL A 492 -23.27 -8.65 8.33
CA VAL A 492 -22.68 -7.34 8.65
C VAL A 492 -22.38 -7.22 10.14
N GLU A 493 -23.29 -7.65 11.00
CA GLU A 493 -23.08 -7.65 12.46
C GLU A 493 -21.90 -8.57 12.84
N GLU A 494 -21.82 -9.76 12.24
CA GLU A 494 -20.71 -10.67 12.48
C GLU A 494 -19.38 -10.12 11.93
N PHE A 495 -19.39 -9.52 10.73
CA PHE A 495 -18.21 -8.85 10.17
C PHE A 495 -17.72 -7.71 11.07
N GLU A 496 -18.64 -6.92 11.62
CA GLU A 496 -18.32 -5.79 12.49
C GLU A 496 -17.59 -6.25 13.77
N VAL A 497 -17.92 -7.42 14.31
CA VAL A 497 -17.16 -8.01 15.44
C VAL A 497 -15.70 -8.25 15.07
N TYR A 498 -15.42 -8.85 13.91
CA TYR A 498 -14.04 -9.09 13.44
C TYR A 498 -13.31 -7.78 13.13
N ASN A 499 -14.01 -6.81 12.54
CA ASN A 499 -13.47 -5.48 12.23
C ASN A 499 -13.07 -4.74 13.52
N GLN A 500 -13.94 -4.73 14.54
CA GLN A 500 -13.66 -4.09 15.83
C GLN A 500 -12.49 -4.74 16.57
N ASP A 501 -12.40 -6.07 16.57
CA ASP A 501 -11.24 -6.77 17.13
C ASP A 501 -9.95 -6.37 16.39
N PHE A 502 -9.96 -6.35 15.06
CA PHE A 502 -8.82 -5.89 14.26
C PHE A 502 -8.40 -4.44 14.59
N VAL A 503 -9.38 -3.52 14.69
CA VAL A 503 -9.15 -2.12 15.07
C VAL A 503 -8.57 -2.03 16.48
N GLN A 504 -9.11 -2.78 17.44
CA GLN A 504 -8.65 -2.77 18.83
C GLN A 504 -7.23 -3.33 18.96
N ARG A 505 -6.90 -4.40 18.22
CA ARG A 505 -5.53 -4.93 18.12
C ARG A 505 -4.58 -3.87 17.58
N ASN A 506 -4.99 -3.12 16.55
CA ASN A 506 -4.22 -1.98 16.02
C ASN A 506 -4.04 -0.85 17.04
N ARG A 507 -5.09 -0.44 17.76
CA ARG A 507 -5.01 0.57 18.83
C ARG A 507 -4.03 0.17 19.92
N ASN A 508 -4.07 -1.09 20.36
CA ASN A 508 -3.16 -1.62 21.36
C ASN A 508 -1.70 -1.58 20.87
N ARG A 509 -1.45 -1.91 19.59
CA ARG A 509 -0.13 -1.77 18.97
C ARG A 509 0.33 -0.33 18.89
N ILE A 510 -0.54 0.59 18.45
CA ILE A 510 -0.25 2.03 18.39
C ILE A 510 0.18 2.53 19.77
N ARG A 511 -0.60 2.24 20.82
CA ARG A 511 -0.25 2.64 22.20
C ARG A 511 1.13 2.16 22.63
N LEU A 512 1.52 0.93 22.26
CA LEU A 512 2.86 0.41 22.55
C LEU A 512 3.96 1.13 21.75
N THR A 513 3.70 1.46 20.49
CA THR A 513 4.67 2.15 19.62
C THR A 513 4.80 3.64 19.95
N THR A 514 3.74 4.30 20.43
CA THR A 514 3.74 5.74 20.72
C THR A 514 4.81 6.13 21.75
N PHE A 515 5.10 5.26 22.72
CA PHE A 515 6.15 5.51 23.73
C PHE A 515 7.57 5.21 23.24
N PHE A 516 7.71 4.54 22.10
CA PHE A 516 9.02 4.13 21.58
C PHE A 516 9.90 5.34 21.20
N PHE A 517 9.39 6.24 20.36
CA PHE A 517 10.14 7.42 19.90
C PHE A 517 10.47 8.42 21.02
N PRO A 518 9.54 8.77 21.94
CA PRO A 518 9.84 9.63 23.08
C PRO A 518 10.94 9.07 23.99
N VAL A 519 10.89 7.78 24.34
CA VAL A 519 11.92 7.15 25.18
C VAL A 519 13.28 7.12 24.46
N PHE A 520 13.27 6.82 23.17
CA PHE A 520 14.48 6.80 22.34
C PHE A 520 15.17 8.17 22.26
N ARG A 521 14.39 9.25 22.30
CA ARG A 521 14.92 10.62 22.28
C ARG A 521 15.31 11.12 23.68
N PHE A 522 14.48 10.87 24.68
CA PHE A 522 14.66 11.39 26.04
C PHE A 522 15.89 10.82 26.74
N LEU A 523 16.14 9.51 26.63
CA LEU A 523 17.24 8.86 27.35
C LEU A 523 18.63 9.39 26.94
N PRO A 524 18.99 9.47 25.65
CA PRO A 524 20.26 10.08 25.21
C PRO A 524 20.36 11.57 25.56
N ASP A 525 19.29 12.35 25.36
CA ASP A 525 19.27 13.79 25.63
C ASP A 525 19.46 14.10 27.13
N SER A 526 18.94 13.23 28.01
CA SER A 526 19.13 13.37 29.47
C SER A 526 20.58 13.16 29.91
N ALA A 527 21.34 12.28 29.23
CA ALA A 527 22.76 12.09 29.51
C ALA A 527 23.60 13.26 29.00
N LEU A 528 23.22 13.85 27.86
CA LEU A 528 23.85 15.07 27.35
C LEU A 528 23.71 16.23 28.35
N LEU A 529 22.52 16.47 28.90
CA LEU A 529 22.28 17.48 29.94
C LEU A 529 23.12 17.28 31.21
N ARG A 530 23.35 16.03 31.60
CA ARG A 530 24.18 15.71 32.77
C ARG A 530 25.67 15.91 32.50
N SER A 531 26.12 15.61 31.29
CA SER A 531 27.50 15.81 30.84
C SER A 531 27.86 17.28 30.62
N SER A 532 26.92 18.12 30.17
CA SER A 532 27.12 19.57 30.05
C SER A 532 27.18 20.25 31.41
N GLY A 533 26.42 19.76 32.40
CA GLY A 533 26.49 20.24 33.79
C GLY A 533 27.84 19.99 34.47
N SER A 534 28.53 18.88 34.17
CA SER A 534 29.86 18.59 34.72
C SER A 534 31.00 19.36 34.04
N ALA A 535 30.82 19.80 32.79
CA ALA A 535 31.82 20.57 32.04
C ALA A 535 31.85 22.06 32.42
N VAL A 536 30.79 22.59 33.06
CA VAL A 536 30.72 23.98 33.53
C VAL A 536 31.29 24.16 34.95
N SER A 537 31.60 23.05 35.64
CA SER A 537 32.12 23.04 37.02
C SER A 537 33.60 22.68 37.15
N GLY A 538 34.35 22.60 36.04
CA GLY A 538 35.76 22.19 36.00
C GLY A 538 36.71 23.32 35.70
#